data_AF-A0AAP6DBU6-F1
#
_entry.id   AF-A0AAP6DBU6-F1
#
_cell.length_a   1.000
_cell.length_b   1.000
_cell.length_c   1.000
_cell.angle_alpha   90.00
_cell.angle_beta   90.00
_cell.angle_gamma   90.00
#
_symmetry.space_group_name_H-M   'P 1'
#
loop_
_entity.id
_entity.type
_entity.pdbx_description
1 polymer ?
#
loop_
_entity_poly.entity_id
_entity_poly.type
_entity_poly.pdbx_seq_one_letter_code
_entity_poly.pdbx_strand_id
1 'polypeptide(L)'
;VRNDGNGLEYNGHTLTTLFAQKRNWLNPKFYRFILEILRFNKLAKASATEQISSSQTLGAFLDEHQFSDFFSDNYILPMGAAIWSSSLADMRAFPLMFFLRFFLNHGLLDVTNRPQWYVIKGGSRAYIPPLTQGFADKIRLNSPVEKVVRSEQGVAIYANGQCEWFDEVIFACHSDQALAMLSDASSCENDILSNMAYQANDVVLHTDTSVLPKRKSAWASWNYLLEGGEEELQRLPSLTYNMNILQHIDSSHTFCV
;
A
#
# COMPACT_ATOMS: atom_id res chain seq x y z
N VAL A 1 -7.24 11.70 -5.26
CA VAL A 1 -8.36 11.32 -4.36
C VAL A 1 -9.66 11.78 -4.99
N ARG A 2 -10.69 10.92 -4.94
CA ARG A 2 -12.09 11.24 -5.20
C ARG A 2 -12.87 10.90 -3.94
N ASN A 3 -13.58 11.88 -3.38
CA ASN A 3 -14.48 11.69 -2.25
C ASN A 3 -15.90 12.04 -2.67
N ASP A 4 -16.76 11.03 -2.79
CA ASP A 4 -18.15 11.20 -3.22
C ASP A 4 -19.03 11.76 -2.08
N GLY A 5 -18.71 11.47 -0.82
CA GLY A 5 -19.43 11.97 0.36
C GLY A 5 -19.39 13.49 0.53
N ASN A 6 -18.31 14.15 0.07
CA ASN A 6 -18.21 15.62 0.09
C ASN A 6 -17.96 16.24 -1.30
N GLY A 7 -17.89 15.41 -2.34
CA GLY A 7 -17.64 15.80 -3.72
C GLY A 7 -16.25 16.35 -3.99
N LEU A 8 -15.24 16.11 -3.15
CA LEU A 8 -13.86 16.56 -3.36
C LEU A 8 -13.16 15.69 -4.41
N GLU A 9 -12.47 16.35 -5.35
CA GLU A 9 -11.56 15.68 -6.28
C GLU A 9 -10.30 16.52 -6.38
N TYR A 10 -9.14 15.90 -6.16
CA TYR A 10 -7.85 16.57 -6.33
C TYR A 10 -6.73 15.59 -6.67
N ASN A 11 -5.71 16.11 -7.35
CA ASN A 11 -4.44 15.43 -7.59
C ASN A 11 -3.29 16.35 -7.14
N GLY A 12 -2.40 15.84 -6.30
CA GLY A 12 -1.30 16.62 -5.74
C GLY A 12 -0.07 16.79 -6.64
N HIS A 13 -0.11 16.40 -7.91
CA HIS A 13 1.07 16.39 -8.81
C HIS A 13 1.51 17.80 -9.23
N THR A 14 0.57 18.69 -9.55
CA THR A 14 0.82 20.09 -9.94
C THR A 14 -0.21 21.02 -9.34
N LEU A 15 0.04 22.34 -9.31
CA LEU A 15 -0.98 23.31 -8.89
C LEU A 15 -2.27 23.20 -9.74
N THR A 16 -2.14 23.04 -11.05
CA THR A 16 -3.30 22.92 -11.96
C THR A 16 -4.14 21.68 -11.65
N THR A 17 -3.50 20.56 -11.31
CA THR A 17 -4.18 19.29 -10.98
C THR A 17 -4.71 19.29 -9.54
N LEU A 18 -4.09 20.06 -8.63
CA LEU A 18 -4.58 20.29 -7.28
C LEU A 18 -5.89 21.09 -7.29
N PHE A 19 -5.97 22.10 -8.15
CA PHE A 19 -7.19 22.86 -8.41
C PHE A 19 -8.03 22.29 -9.57
N ALA A 20 -8.03 20.95 -9.73
CA ALA A 20 -8.88 20.27 -10.72
C ALA A 20 -10.34 20.75 -10.64
N GLN A 21 -10.84 21.00 -9.44
CA GLN A 21 -12.11 21.68 -9.22
C GLN A 21 -11.92 23.20 -9.19
N LYS A 22 -12.29 23.88 -10.27
CA LYS A 22 -12.13 25.36 -10.39
C LYS A 22 -12.79 26.16 -9.26
N ARG A 23 -13.87 25.66 -8.65
CA ARG A 23 -14.51 26.29 -7.48
C ARG A 23 -13.56 26.45 -6.29
N ASN A 24 -12.52 25.61 -6.19
CA ASN A 24 -11.59 25.64 -5.08
C ASN A 24 -10.67 26.87 -5.09
N TRP A 25 -10.55 27.59 -6.21
CA TRP A 25 -9.87 28.90 -6.27
C TRP A 25 -10.48 29.96 -5.36
N LEU A 26 -11.76 29.81 -5.01
CA LEU A 26 -12.49 30.75 -4.15
C LEU A 26 -12.94 30.10 -2.84
N ASN A 27 -12.43 28.89 -2.52
CA ASN A 27 -12.88 28.11 -1.37
C ASN A 27 -11.88 28.23 -0.20
N PRO A 28 -12.15 29.03 0.84
CA PRO A 28 -11.22 29.20 1.96
C PRO A 28 -10.95 27.89 2.72
N LYS A 29 -11.91 26.95 2.75
CA LYS A 29 -11.71 25.63 3.34
C LYS A 29 -10.63 24.83 2.62
N PHE A 30 -10.54 24.97 1.30
CA PHE A 30 -9.51 24.28 0.50
C PHE A 30 -8.11 24.89 0.70
N TYR A 31 -8.01 26.20 0.90
CA TYR A 31 -6.74 26.82 1.26
C TYR A 31 -6.27 26.40 2.65
N ARG A 32 -7.17 26.32 3.63
CA ARG A 32 -6.83 25.77 4.96
C ARG A 32 -6.31 24.34 4.84
N PHE A 33 -6.97 23.49 4.04
CA PHE A 33 -6.53 22.13 3.77
C PHE A 33 -5.10 22.06 3.21
N ILE A 34 -4.76 22.90 2.23
CA ILE A 34 -3.39 22.97 1.68
C ILE A 34 -2.39 23.42 2.75
N LEU A 35 -2.74 24.43 3.55
CA LEU A 35 -1.88 24.89 4.65
C LEU A 35 -1.65 23.80 5.70
N GLU A 36 -2.67 23.00 6.01
CA GLU A 36 -2.56 21.84 6.90
C GLU A 36 -1.64 20.76 6.32
N ILE A 37 -1.66 20.49 5.00
CA ILE A 37 -0.68 19.60 4.35
C ILE A 37 0.75 20.11 4.57
N LEU A 38 1.01 21.39 4.32
CA LEU A 38 2.34 21.96 4.51
C LEU A 38 2.77 21.92 5.99
N ARG A 39 1.84 22.22 6.91
CA ARG A 39 2.06 22.16 8.36
C ARG A 39 2.39 20.73 8.81
N PHE A 40 1.61 19.75 8.35
CA PHE A 40 1.83 18.34 8.65
C PHE A 40 3.21 17.90 8.16
N ASN A 41 3.55 18.15 6.91
CA ASN A 41 4.85 17.75 6.36
C ASN A 41 6.02 18.36 7.14
N LYS A 42 5.91 19.61 7.59
CA LYS A 42 6.94 20.26 8.42
C LYS A 42 7.06 19.60 9.79
N LEU A 43 5.94 19.40 10.49
CA LEU A 43 5.93 18.76 11.81
C LEU A 43 6.43 17.31 11.73
N ALA A 44 5.92 16.55 10.77
CA ALA A 44 6.31 15.16 10.51
C ALA A 44 7.82 15.01 10.31
N LYS A 45 8.46 15.91 9.55
CA LYS A 45 9.92 15.91 9.34
C LYS A 45 10.70 16.18 10.63
N ALA A 46 10.26 17.14 11.45
CA ALA A 46 10.89 17.43 12.73
C ALA A 46 10.76 16.23 13.69
N SER A 47 9.54 15.74 13.85
CA SER A 47 9.18 14.63 14.72
C SER A 47 9.83 13.30 14.32
N ALA A 48 10.06 13.03 13.02
CA ALA A 48 10.70 11.80 12.56
C ALA A 48 12.15 11.63 13.06
N THR A 49 12.81 12.75 13.43
CA THR A 49 14.20 12.76 13.93
C THR A 49 14.29 12.72 15.46
N GLU A 50 13.18 12.91 16.15
CA GLU A 50 13.12 12.90 17.61
C GLU A 50 12.93 11.48 18.16
N GLN A 51 13.38 11.25 19.40
CA GLN A 51 13.04 10.04 20.17
C GLN A 51 11.64 10.23 20.77
N ILE A 52 10.62 10.26 19.91
CA ILE A 52 9.22 10.25 20.37
C ILE A 52 8.92 8.87 20.96
N SER A 53 8.08 8.83 22.00
CA SER A 53 7.59 7.60 22.61
C SER A 53 7.07 6.63 21.54
N SER A 54 7.49 5.37 21.62
CA SER A 54 7.12 4.32 20.66
C SER A 54 5.62 3.98 20.64
N SER A 55 4.84 4.51 21.60
CA SER A 55 3.42 4.19 21.79
C SER A 55 2.43 5.18 21.18
N GLN A 56 2.87 6.32 20.63
CA GLN A 56 1.94 7.30 20.05
C GLN A 56 1.40 6.82 18.70
N THR A 57 0.10 7.04 18.45
CA THR A 57 -0.56 6.73 17.18
C THR A 57 -0.63 7.96 16.27
N LEU A 58 -0.83 7.73 14.97
CA LEU A 58 -1.06 8.81 14.01
C LEU A 58 -2.26 9.68 14.41
N GLY A 59 -3.35 9.07 14.85
CA GLY A 59 -4.55 9.77 15.33
C GLY A 59 -4.28 10.68 16.51
N ALA A 60 -3.57 10.18 17.53
CA ALA A 60 -3.22 10.98 18.71
C ALA A 60 -2.37 12.20 18.33
N PHE A 61 -1.44 12.04 17.38
CA PHE A 61 -0.64 13.15 16.83
C PHE A 61 -1.50 14.17 16.08
N LEU A 62 -2.46 13.70 15.28
CA LEU A 62 -3.37 14.59 14.56
C LEU A 62 -4.24 15.42 15.51
N ASP A 63 -4.72 14.80 16.60
CA ASP A 63 -5.54 15.45 17.63
C ASP A 63 -4.73 16.45 18.45
N GLU A 64 -3.53 16.05 18.90
CA GLU A 64 -2.60 16.89 19.66
C GLU A 64 -2.27 18.20 18.91
N HIS A 65 -2.00 18.09 17.61
CA HIS A 65 -1.66 19.23 16.76
C HIS A 65 -2.88 19.90 16.09
N GLN A 66 -4.10 19.52 16.49
CA GLN A 66 -5.35 20.14 16.04
C GLN A 66 -5.47 20.19 14.51
N PHE A 67 -5.25 19.06 13.85
CA PHE A 67 -5.56 18.92 12.43
C PHE A 67 -7.05 18.73 12.22
N SER A 68 -7.60 19.37 11.18
CA SER A 68 -9.03 19.21 10.88
C SER A 68 -9.37 17.81 10.36
N ASP A 69 -10.59 17.33 10.62
CA ASP A 69 -11.12 16.09 10.02
C ASP A 69 -11.07 16.15 8.49
N PHE A 70 -11.34 17.33 7.92
CA PHE A 70 -11.23 17.51 6.48
C PHE A 70 -9.82 17.22 5.96
N PHE A 71 -8.77 17.63 6.67
CA PHE A 71 -7.39 17.25 6.34
C PHE A 71 -7.15 15.76 6.57
N SER A 72 -7.51 15.26 7.75
CA SER A 72 -7.24 13.88 8.16
C SER A 72 -7.87 12.87 7.19
N ASP A 73 -9.17 13.03 6.92
CA ASP A 73 -10.00 12.08 6.19
C ASP A 73 -9.86 12.18 4.68
N ASN A 74 -9.31 13.29 4.17
CA ASN A 74 -9.17 13.50 2.71
C ASN A 74 -7.72 13.50 2.23
N TYR A 75 -6.74 13.43 3.12
CA TYR A 75 -5.32 13.43 2.75
C TYR A 75 -4.52 12.35 3.46
N ILE A 76 -4.27 12.50 4.76
CA ILE A 76 -3.21 11.71 5.40
C ILE A 76 -3.66 10.28 5.71
N LEU A 77 -4.90 10.08 6.18
CA LEU A 77 -5.43 8.76 6.47
C LEU A 77 -5.67 7.96 5.18
N PRO A 78 -6.29 8.51 4.12
CA PRO A 78 -6.41 7.78 2.85
C PRO A 78 -5.06 7.45 2.22
N MET A 79 -4.08 8.37 2.30
CA MET A 79 -2.74 8.11 1.77
C MET A 79 -2.05 6.97 2.50
N GLY A 80 -2.13 6.92 3.83
CA GLY A 80 -1.62 5.79 4.60
C GLY A 80 -2.38 4.51 4.32
N ALA A 81 -3.71 4.55 4.37
CA ALA A 81 -4.58 3.41 4.09
C ALA A 81 -4.28 2.76 2.73
N ALA A 82 -3.99 3.57 1.71
CA ALA A 82 -3.59 3.11 0.39
C ALA A 82 -2.29 2.28 0.38
N ILE A 83 -1.34 2.61 1.24
CA ILE A 83 -0.01 1.98 1.28
C ILE A 83 -0.08 0.66 2.06
N TRP A 84 -0.82 0.63 3.16
CA TRP A 84 -0.86 -0.51 4.08
C TRP A 84 -2.14 -1.35 3.97
N SER A 85 -2.97 -1.10 2.94
CA SER A 85 -4.23 -1.84 2.71
C SER A 85 -5.12 -1.91 3.96
N SER A 86 -5.22 -0.80 4.69
CA SER A 86 -5.90 -0.72 5.98
C SER A 86 -7.10 0.21 5.92
N SER A 87 -8.05 0.07 6.84
CA SER A 87 -9.13 1.07 6.98
C SER A 87 -8.58 2.43 7.44
N LEU A 88 -9.41 3.48 7.36
CA LEU A 88 -9.03 4.79 7.91
C LEU A 88 -8.91 4.75 9.44
N ALA A 89 -9.74 3.95 10.10
CA ALA A 89 -9.68 3.72 11.54
C ALA A 89 -8.37 3.02 11.96
N ASP A 90 -7.96 1.98 11.22
CA ASP A 90 -6.67 1.31 11.45
C ASP A 90 -5.50 2.28 11.23
N MET A 91 -5.58 3.09 10.17
CA MET A 91 -4.56 4.09 9.89
C MET A 91 -4.47 5.16 10.98
N ARG A 92 -5.60 5.52 11.60
CA ARG A 92 -5.62 6.41 12.76
C ARG A 92 -4.98 5.76 13.99
N ALA A 93 -5.12 4.44 14.17
CA ALA A 93 -4.46 3.68 15.23
C ALA A 93 -2.99 3.33 14.93
N PHE A 94 -2.51 3.64 13.73
CA PHE A 94 -1.22 3.20 13.23
C PHE A 94 -0.04 3.81 14.02
N PRO A 95 1.06 3.06 14.24
CA PRO A 95 2.21 3.56 15.00
C PRO A 95 2.86 4.78 14.34
N LEU A 96 2.89 5.91 15.07
CA LEU A 96 3.33 7.21 14.54
C LEU A 96 4.77 7.15 14.03
N MET A 97 5.70 6.62 14.83
CA MET A 97 7.12 6.64 14.45
C MET A 97 7.42 5.80 13.21
N PHE A 98 6.71 4.69 13.04
CA PHE A 98 6.83 3.89 11.83
C PHE A 98 6.27 4.66 10.61
N PHE A 99 5.09 5.28 10.76
CA PHE A 99 4.49 6.12 9.73
C PHE A 99 5.43 7.27 9.28
N LEU A 100 5.92 8.07 10.24
CA LEU A 100 6.74 9.25 9.98
C LEU A 100 8.06 8.88 9.27
N ARG A 101 8.75 7.84 9.76
CA ARG A 101 10.01 7.37 9.16
C ARG A 101 9.79 6.81 7.78
N PHE A 102 8.71 6.03 7.57
CA PHE A 102 8.37 5.53 6.25
C PHE A 102 8.14 6.70 5.28
N PHE A 103 7.30 7.66 5.65
CA PHE A 103 6.97 8.82 4.81
C PHE A 103 8.20 9.69 4.50
N LEU A 104 9.11 9.86 5.48
CA LEU A 104 10.36 10.57 5.29
C LEU A 104 11.30 9.83 4.32
N ASN A 105 11.54 8.54 4.56
CA ASN A 105 12.47 7.74 3.75
C ASN A 105 12.03 7.58 2.29
N HIS A 106 10.72 7.68 2.03
CA HIS A 106 10.15 7.57 0.68
C HIS A 106 9.84 8.94 0.03
N GLY A 107 10.22 10.06 0.67
CA GLY A 107 10.00 11.42 0.15
C GLY A 107 8.52 11.80 -0.01
N LEU A 108 7.60 11.14 0.71
CA LEU A 108 6.16 11.41 0.66
C LEU A 108 5.79 12.73 1.37
N LEU A 109 6.68 13.26 2.20
CA LEU A 109 6.55 14.56 2.86
C LEU A 109 7.09 15.72 2.02
N ASP A 110 7.67 15.44 0.85
CA ASP A 110 8.25 16.46 -0.02
C ASP A 110 7.19 17.12 -0.91
N VAL A 111 7.27 18.44 -1.01
CA VAL A 111 6.36 19.24 -1.84
C VAL A 111 7.07 19.71 -3.11
N THR A 112 8.38 19.90 -3.04
CA THR A 112 9.29 20.22 -4.14
C THR A 112 10.27 19.08 -4.33
N ASN A 113 10.78 18.91 -5.56
CA ASN A 113 11.78 17.88 -5.90
C ASN A 113 11.40 16.46 -5.42
N ARG A 114 10.12 16.11 -5.56
CA ARG A 114 9.64 14.78 -5.17
C ARG A 114 10.44 13.69 -5.88
N PRO A 115 10.76 12.57 -5.21
CA PRO A 115 11.41 11.45 -5.86
C PRO A 115 10.60 10.97 -7.07
N GLN A 116 11.29 10.76 -8.19
CA GLN A 116 10.69 10.11 -9.35
C GLN A 116 10.62 8.60 -9.10
N TRP A 117 9.41 8.06 -9.07
CA TRP A 117 9.21 6.62 -9.03
C TRP A 117 9.36 6.04 -10.44
N TYR A 118 10.11 4.95 -10.55
CA TYR A 118 10.38 4.27 -11.82
C TYR A 118 9.64 2.93 -11.88
N VAL A 119 9.23 2.56 -13.09
CA VAL A 119 8.68 1.23 -13.40
C VAL A 119 9.63 0.47 -14.30
N ILE A 120 9.60 -0.86 -14.19
CA ILE A 120 10.38 -1.72 -15.08
C ILE A 120 9.64 -1.80 -16.42
N LYS A 121 10.37 -1.51 -17.51
CA LYS A 121 9.83 -1.62 -18.87
C LYS A 121 9.37 -3.06 -19.13
N GLY A 122 8.13 -3.22 -19.60
CA GLY A 122 7.51 -4.54 -19.76
C GLY A 122 6.85 -5.10 -18.49
N GLY A 123 6.76 -4.30 -17.42
CA GLY A 123 6.12 -4.66 -16.15
C GLY A 123 7.05 -5.43 -15.22
N SER A 124 6.57 -5.70 -14.00
CA SER A 124 7.32 -6.42 -12.95
C SER A 124 7.76 -7.82 -13.40
N ARG A 125 6.99 -8.51 -14.23
CA ARG A 125 7.39 -9.81 -14.80
C ARG A 125 8.75 -9.78 -15.51
N ALA A 126 9.17 -8.63 -16.05
CA ALA A 126 10.38 -8.54 -16.86
C ALA A 126 11.67 -8.84 -16.09
N TYR A 127 11.69 -8.70 -14.75
CA TYR A 127 12.88 -9.04 -13.96
C TYR A 127 12.98 -10.53 -13.61
N ILE A 128 11.90 -11.31 -13.74
CA ILE A 128 11.91 -12.72 -13.32
C ILE A 128 12.86 -13.55 -14.20
N PRO A 129 12.75 -13.57 -15.54
CA PRO A 129 13.62 -14.39 -16.37
C PRO A 129 15.12 -14.18 -16.15
N PRO A 130 15.67 -12.95 -16.09
CA PRO A 130 17.10 -12.76 -15.85
C PRO A 130 17.54 -13.17 -14.44
N LEU A 131 16.71 -12.97 -13.41
CA LEU A 131 17.03 -13.41 -12.04
C LEU A 131 17.06 -14.93 -11.92
N THR A 132 16.20 -15.64 -12.66
CA THR A 132 16.07 -17.10 -12.57
C THR A 132 16.90 -17.87 -13.59
N GLN A 133 17.60 -17.19 -14.50
CA GLN A 133 18.24 -17.82 -15.66
C GLN A 133 19.18 -18.97 -15.29
N GLY A 134 19.94 -18.84 -14.20
CA GLY A 134 20.91 -19.86 -13.76
C GLY A 134 20.31 -21.13 -13.15
N PHE A 135 19.00 -21.16 -12.89
CA PHE A 135 18.32 -22.29 -12.27
C PHE A 135 16.89 -22.49 -12.81
N ALA A 136 16.61 -21.96 -14.00
CA ALA A 136 15.27 -21.98 -14.59
C ALA A 136 14.73 -23.40 -14.78
N ASP A 137 15.61 -24.35 -15.12
CA ASP A 137 15.32 -25.78 -15.25
C ASP A 137 14.95 -26.47 -13.92
N LYS A 138 15.33 -25.86 -12.79
CA LYS A 138 15.02 -26.34 -11.44
C LYS A 138 13.72 -25.76 -10.88
N ILE A 139 13.10 -24.79 -11.55
CA ILE A 139 11.84 -24.19 -11.10
C ILE A 139 10.68 -25.11 -11.47
N ARG A 140 9.91 -25.53 -10.45
CA ARG A 140 8.72 -26.36 -10.63
C ARG A 140 7.46 -25.53 -10.38
N LEU A 141 6.78 -25.19 -11.47
CA LEU A 141 5.48 -24.52 -11.43
C LEU A 141 4.36 -25.53 -11.17
N ASN A 142 3.22 -25.06 -10.64
CA ASN A 142 2.06 -25.91 -10.32
C ASN A 142 2.43 -27.09 -9.41
N SER A 143 3.36 -26.85 -8.48
CA SER A 143 3.88 -27.84 -7.54
C SER A 143 3.77 -27.33 -6.12
N PRO A 144 2.55 -27.13 -5.59
CA PRO A 144 2.36 -26.67 -4.22
C PRO A 144 3.01 -27.67 -3.26
N VAL A 145 3.80 -27.16 -2.33
CA VAL A 145 4.36 -27.99 -1.26
C VAL A 145 3.25 -28.24 -0.25
N GLU A 146 2.96 -29.51 -0.02
CA GLU A 146 1.89 -29.97 0.87
C GLU A 146 2.42 -30.21 2.28
N LYS A 147 3.68 -30.64 2.40
CA LYS A 147 4.28 -31.01 3.69
C LYS A 147 5.80 -30.93 3.65
N VAL A 148 6.38 -30.50 4.76
CA VAL A 148 7.81 -30.49 5.05
C VAL A 148 8.08 -31.29 6.32
N VAL A 149 8.98 -32.27 6.23
CA VAL A 149 9.36 -33.16 7.34
C VAL A 149 10.86 -33.05 7.58
N ARG A 150 11.26 -32.66 8.78
CA ARG A 150 12.66 -32.55 9.18
C ARG A 150 13.13 -33.85 9.83
N SER A 151 14.40 -34.17 9.65
CA SER A 151 15.05 -35.32 10.27
C SER A 151 16.55 -35.06 10.45
N GLU A 152 17.24 -35.95 11.17
CA GLU A 152 18.71 -35.90 11.30
C GLU A 152 19.45 -36.07 9.97
N GLN A 153 18.78 -36.60 8.94
CA GLN A 153 19.35 -36.92 7.63
C GLN A 153 19.10 -35.81 6.58
N GLY A 154 18.41 -34.73 6.97
CA GLY A 154 17.97 -33.66 6.09
C GLY A 154 16.45 -33.45 6.16
N VAL A 155 15.91 -32.81 5.13
CA VAL A 155 14.51 -32.37 5.06
C VAL A 155 13.82 -33.01 3.84
N ALA A 156 12.70 -33.68 4.08
CA ALA A 156 11.84 -34.22 3.05
C ALA A 156 10.71 -33.24 2.70
N ILE A 157 10.57 -32.93 1.41
CA ILE A 157 9.50 -32.11 0.85
C ILE A 157 8.52 -33.00 0.09
N TYR A 158 7.23 -32.84 0.40
CA TYR A 158 6.14 -33.51 -0.29
C TYR A 158 5.38 -32.52 -1.17
N ALA A 159 5.27 -32.82 -2.46
CA ALA A 159 4.51 -32.03 -3.42
C ALA A 159 3.99 -32.95 -4.54
N ASN A 160 2.74 -32.77 -4.96
CA ASN A 160 2.15 -33.54 -6.06
C ASN A 160 2.26 -35.07 -5.86
N GLY A 161 2.15 -35.54 -4.62
CA GLY A 161 2.31 -36.96 -4.26
C GLY A 161 3.74 -37.52 -4.39
N GLN A 162 4.74 -36.68 -4.65
CA GLN A 162 6.16 -37.05 -4.67
C GLN A 162 6.86 -36.61 -3.39
N CYS A 163 7.94 -37.28 -3.04
CA CYS A 163 8.79 -36.98 -1.88
C CYS A 163 10.24 -36.83 -2.35
N GLU A 164 10.85 -35.70 -2.02
CA GLU A 164 12.24 -35.39 -2.35
C GLU A 164 13.00 -34.88 -1.13
N TRP A 165 14.27 -35.25 -1.07
CA TRP A 165 15.16 -34.96 0.06
C TRP A 165 16.14 -33.84 -0.28
N PHE A 166 16.32 -32.94 0.68
CA PHE A 166 17.24 -31.82 0.61
C PHE A 166 18.01 -31.71 1.92
N ASP A 167 19.20 -31.11 1.88
CA ASP A 167 19.95 -30.83 3.10
C ASP A 167 19.28 -29.70 3.90
N GLU A 168 18.76 -28.69 3.21
CA GLU A 168 18.21 -27.46 3.80
C GLU A 168 16.97 -26.98 3.02
N VAL A 169 16.11 -26.22 3.71
CA VAL A 169 14.88 -25.63 3.12
C VAL A 169 14.76 -24.16 3.50
N ILE A 170 14.43 -23.32 2.51
CA ILE A 170 14.12 -21.90 2.70
C ILE A 170 12.65 -21.68 2.36
N PHE A 171 11.86 -21.24 3.34
CA PHE A 171 10.49 -20.80 3.11
C PHE A 171 10.48 -19.36 2.58
N ALA A 172 10.02 -19.18 1.35
CA ALA A 172 9.80 -17.89 0.71
C ALA A 172 8.31 -17.61 0.47
N CYS A 173 7.48 -18.02 1.43
CA CYS A 173 6.01 -17.89 1.43
C CYS A 173 5.54 -17.11 2.67
N HIS A 174 4.22 -16.94 2.81
CA HIS A 174 3.65 -16.35 4.02
C HIS A 174 3.88 -17.26 5.24
N SER A 175 3.86 -16.66 6.43
CA SER A 175 4.17 -17.34 7.70
C SER A 175 3.16 -18.42 8.07
N ASP A 176 1.87 -18.15 7.83
CA ASP A 176 0.78 -19.11 7.99
C ASP A 176 0.93 -20.31 7.04
N GLN A 177 1.34 -20.07 5.80
CA GLN A 177 1.63 -21.11 4.81
C GLN A 177 2.85 -21.96 5.23
N ALA A 178 3.92 -21.31 5.69
CA ALA A 178 5.10 -22.00 6.21
C ALA A 178 4.73 -22.90 7.39
N LEU A 179 3.97 -22.37 8.35
CA LEU A 179 3.49 -23.12 9.52
C LEU A 179 2.61 -24.30 9.11
N ALA A 180 1.69 -24.11 8.17
CA ALA A 180 0.80 -25.18 7.69
C ALA A 180 1.55 -26.31 6.98
N MET A 181 2.69 -26.02 6.34
CA MET A 181 3.52 -27.03 5.69
C MET A 181 4.40 -27.82 6.68
N LEU A 182 4.77 -27.24 7.82
CA LEU A 182 5.65 -27.88 8.80
C LEU A 182 4.91 -28.99 9.57
N SER A 183 5.41 -30.22 9.46
CA SER A 183 4.80 -31.37 10.14
C SER A 183 5.16 -31.50 11.63
N ASP A 184 6.25 -30.87 12.05
CA ASP A 184 6.86 -30.96 13.37
C ASP A 184 7.15 -29.57 13.93
N ALA A 185 6.32 -28.57 13.59
CA ALA A 185 6.49 -27.19 14.06
C ALA A 185 6.65 -27.16 15.60
N SER A 186 7.77 -26.60 16.05
CA SER A 186 8.04 -26.39 17.48
C SER A 186 7.08 -25.37 18.08
N SER A 187 7.02 -25.28 19.41
CA SER A 187 6.21 -24.27 20.08
C SER A 187 6.63 -22.85 19.68
N CYS A 188 7.93 -22.59 19.60
CA CYS A 188 8.48 -21.31 19.18
C CYS A 188 8.07 -20.95 17.75
N GLU A 189 8.10 -21.92 16.82
CA GLU A 189 7.67 -21.71 15.44
C GLU A 189 6.17 -21.44 15.35
N ASN A 190 5.34 -22.15 16.11
CA ASN A 190 3.92 -21.85 16.19
C ASN A 190 3.67 -20.43 16.71
N ASP A 191 4.33 -20.05 17.81
CA ASP A 191 4.14 -18.74 18.45
C ASP A 191 4.56 -17.59 17.50
N ILE A 192 5.65 -17.77 16.75
CA ILE A 192 6.16 -16.73 15.84
C ILE A 192 5.34 -16.67 14.56
N LEU A 193 5.12 -17.82 13.91
CA LEU A 193 4.54 -17.86 12.56
C LEU A 193 3.02 -17.67 12.57
N SER A 194 2.32 -17.95 13.67
CA SER A 194 0.86 -17.71 13.76
C SER A 194 0.50 -16.26 14.08
N ASN A 195 1.45 -15.44 14.51
CA ASN A 195 1.19 -14.10 15.04
C ASN A 195 1.18 -13.00 13.96
N MET A 196 1.08 -13.37 12.69
CA MET A 196 0.95 -12.44 11.56
C MET A 196 -0.46 -12.51 10.99
N ALA A 197 -1.20 -11.41 11.09
CA ALA A 197 -2.51 -11.28 10.46
C ALA A 197 -2.37 -10.93 8.96
N TYR A 198 -3.30 -11.44 8.16
CA TYR A 198 -3.37 -11.20 6.73
C TYR A 198 -4.71 -10.56 6.36
N GLN A 199 -4.67 -9.69 5.35
CA GLN A 199 -5.84 -9.04 4.78
C GLN A 199 -6.03 -9.50 3.34
N ALA A 200 -7.22 -10.03 3.03
CA ALA A 200 -7.59 -10.35 1.66
C ALA A 200 -7.85 -9.06 0.87
N ASN A 201 -7.36 -9.00 -0.36
CA ASN A 201 -7.61 -7.89 -1.29
C ASN A 201 -8.03 -8.47 -2.64
N ASP A 202 -9.08 -7.89 -3.21
CA ASP A 202 -9.53 -8.20 -4.57
C ASP A 202 -8.87 -7.26 -5.57
N VAL A 203 -8.42 -7.81 -6.70
CA VAL A 203 -7.78 -7.04 -7.78
C VAL A 203 -8.47 -7.38 -9.09
N VAL A 204 -8.98 -6.36 -9.79
CA VAL A 204 -9.76 -6.53 -11.01
C VAL A 204 -9.19 -5.66 -12.12
N LEU A 205 -8.71 -6.28 -13.20
CA LEU A 205 -8.35 -5.54 -14.42
C LEU A 205 -9.62 -5.27 -15.25
N HIS A 206 -9.91 -4.00 -15.50
CA HIS A 206 -11.04 -3.56 -16.31
C HIS A 206 -10.74 -2.29 -17.11
N THR A 207 -11.72 -1.83 -17.90
CA THR A 207 -11.63 -0.57 -18.68
C THR A 207 -12.72 0.44 -18.33
N ASP A 208 -13.56 0.14 -17.34
CA ASP A 208 -14.55 1.09 -16.83
C ASP A 208 -13.89 2.29 -16.12
N THR A 209 -13.88 3.44 -16.79
CA THR A 209 -13.35 4.70 -16.23
C THR A 209 -14.27 5.39 -15.24
N SER A 210 -15.49 4.87 -14.99
CA SER A 210 -16.45 5.48 -14.05
C SER A 210 -15.95 5.51 -12.60
N VAL A 211 -14.99 4.64 -12.26
CA VAL A 211 -14.33 4.56 -10.95
C VAL A 211 -13.30 5.68 -10.73
N LEU A 212 -12.78 6.28 -11.80
CA LEU A 212 -11.80 7.37 -11.73
C LEU A 212 -12.48 8.69 -11.30
N PRO A 213 -11.72 9.72 -10.91
CA PRO A 213 -12.27 11.07 -10.71
C PRO A 213 -13.07 11.55 -11.91
N LYS A 214 -14.22 12.22 -11.70
CA LYS A 214 -15.05 12.72 -12.82
C LYS A 214 -14.27 13.74 -13.66
N ARG A 215 -13.38 14.50 -13.02
CA ARG A 215 -12.47 15.43 -13.70
C ARG A 215 -11.18 14.71 -14.10
N LYS A 216 -10.95 14.61 -15.40
CA LYS A 216 -9.70 14.05 -15.96
C LYS A 216 -8.43 14.73 -15.46
N SER A 217 -8.49 16.01 -15.10
CA SER A 217 -7.36 16.74 -14.49
C SER A 217 -7.00 16.25 -13.09
N ALA A 218 -7.89 15.51 -12.41
CA ALA A 218 -7.61 14.86 -11.14
C ALA A 218 -7.17 13.39 -11.29
N TRP A 219 -7.09 12.85 -12.51
CA TRP A 219 -6.58 11.49 -12.72
C TRP A 219 -5.11 11.44 -12.35
N ALA A 220 -4.74 10.38 -11.63
CA ALA A 220 -3.37 10.08 -11.25
C ALA A 220 -3.05 8.61 -11.56
N SER A 221 -1.78 8.22 -11.41
CA SER A 221 -1.42 6.81 -11.47
C SER A 221 -2.15 5.99 -10.40
N TRP A 222 -2.36 6.55 -9.21
CA TRP A 222 -3.11 5.94 -8.10
C TRP A 222 -4.29 6.84 -7.72
N ASN A 223 -5.49 6.29 -7.71
CA ASN A 223 -6.72 7.02 -7.43
C ASN A 223 -7.45 6.35 -6.27
N TYR A 224 -7.47 7.02 -5.12
CA TYR A 224 -8.24 6.58 -3.96
C TYR A 224 -9.69 7.08 -4.05
N LEU A 225 -10.65 6.18 -3.83
CA LEU A 225 -12.08 6.46 -3.75
C LEU A 225 -12.54 6.41 -2.29
N LEU A 226 -13.16 7.49 -1.83
CA LEU A 226 -13.94 7.57 -0.60
C LEU A 226 -15.41 7.70 -1.03
N GLU A 227 -16.29 6.77 -0.67
CA GLU A 227 -17.70 6.85 -1.09
C GLU A 227 -18.52 7.76 -0.16
N GLY A 228 -18.06 7.90 1.09
CA GLY A 228 -18.79 8.50 2.19
C GLY A 228 -19.69 7.50 2.92
N GLY A 229 -20.50 8.03 3.85
CA GLY A 229 -21.42 7.24 4.68
C GLY A 229 -20.87 6.91 6.06
N GLU A 230 -21.70 6.28 6.89
CA GLU A 230 -21.38 5.99 8.30
C GLU A 230 -20.24 4.97 8.46
N GLU A 231 -20.05 4.07 7.49
CA GLU A 231 -19.05 2.99 7.54
C GLU A 231 -17.70 3.35 6.90
N GLU A 232 -17.53 4.56 6.36
CA GLU A 232 -16.33 4.96 5.61
C GLU A 232 -15.04 4.75 6.40
N LEU A 233 -15.07 4.98 7.72
CA LEU A 233 -13.88 4.82 8.57
C LEU A 233 -13.41 3.36 8.69
N GLN A 234 -14.34 2.41 8.60
CA GLN A 234 -14.06 0.97 8.74
C GLN A 234 -13.89 0.27 7.39
N ARG A 235 -14.31 0.92 6.31
CA ARG A 235 -14.20 0.36 4.96
C ARG A 235 -12.72 0.23 4.56
N LEU A 236 -12.43 -0.88 3.87
CA LEU A 236 -11.14 -1.09 3.24
C LEU A 236 -10.91 -0.13 2.07
N PRO A 237 -9.65 0.19 1.77
CA PRO A 237 -9.33 1.17 0.74
C PRO A 237 -9.76 0.68 -0.64
N SER A 238 -10.47 1.53 -1.37
CA SER A 238 -10.78 1.32 -2.79
C SER A 238 -9.79 2.13 -3.63
N LEU A 239 -8.85 1.43 -4.26
CA LEU A 239 -7.79 2.02 -5.08
C LEU A 239 -7.98 1.63 -6.54
N THR A 240 -7.78 2.61 -7.43
CA THR A 240 -7.66 2.35 -8.87
C THR A 240 -6.33 2.86 -9.40
N TYR A 241 -5.57 1.94 -9.97
CA TYR A 241 -4.36 2.19 -10.72
C TYR A 241 -4.73 2.53 -12.16
N ASN A 242 -4.45 3.76 -12.59
CA ASN A 242 -4.52 4.09 -14.01
C ASN A 242 -3.23 3.60 -14.68
N MET A 243 -3.30 2.42 -15.30
CA MET A 243 -2.12 1.72 -15.82
C MET A 243 -1.51 2.43 -17.02
N ASN A 244 -2.29 3.20 -17.78
CA ASN A 244 -1.77 4.02 -18.87
C ASN A 244 -0.84 5.11 -18.36
N ILE A 245 -1.19 5.77 -17.25
CA ILE A 245 -0.32 6.77 -16.61
C ILE A 245 0.85 6.06 -15.93
N LEU A 246 0.60 5.00 -15.16
CA LEU A 246 1.61 4.34 -14.34
C LEU A 246 2.69 3.64 -15.16
N GLN A 247 2.30 2.91 -16.21
CA GLN A 247 3.21 2.10 -17.03
C GLN A 247 3.45 2.69 -18.42
N HIS A 248 2.95 3.90 -18.70
CA HIS A 248 3.05 4.54 -20.00
C HIS A 248 2.48 3.68 -21.15
N ILE A 249 1.37 2.99 -20.89
CA ILE A 249 0.69 2.16 -21.89
C ILE A 249 -0.06 3.06 -22.87
N ASP A 250 0.36 3.02 -24.14
CA ASP A 250 -0.36 3.63 -25.25
C ASP A 250 -1.48 2.71 -25.75
N SER A 251 -2.72 3.15 -25.60
CA SER A 251 -3.93 2.37 -25.92
C SER A 251 -5.13 3.31 -26.07
N SER A 252 -6.10 2.91 -26.90
CA SER A 252 -7.40 3.57 -26.99
C SER A 252 -8.23 3.42 -25.72
N HIS A 253 -7.95 2.40 -24.92
CA HIS A 253 -8.61 2.13 -23.65
C HIS A 253 -7.75 2.56 -22.47
N THR A 254 -8.40 3.12 -21.44
CA THR A 254 -7.79 3.30 -20.13
C THR A 254 -7.93 1.99 -19.36
N PHE A 255 -6.81 1.37 -19.02
CA PHE A 255 -6.75 0.18 -18.19
C PHE A 255 -6.73 0.59 -16.72
N CYS A 256 -7.71 0.08 -15.98
CA CYS A 256 -7.89 0.27 -14.55
C CYS A 256 -7.65 -1.06 -13.85
N VAL A 257 -6.85 -1.02 -12.79
CA VAL A 257 -6.61 -2.15 -11.87
C VAL A 257 -6.92 -1.71 -10.46
#